data_AF-V6MA69-F1
#
_entry.id   AF-V6MA69-F1
#
_cell.length_a   1.000
_cell.length_b   1.000
_cell.length_c   1.000
_cell.angle_alpha   90.00
_cell.angle_beta   90.00
_cell.angle_gamma   90.00
#
_symmetry.space_group_name_H-M   'P 1'
#
loop_
_entity.id
_entity.type
_entity.pdbx_description
1 polymer ?
#
loop_
_entity_poly.entity_id
_entity_poly.type
_entity_poly.pdbx_seq_one_letter_code
_entity_poly.pdbx_strand_id
1 'polypeptide(L)' 'MSRTHTQPKKYPFGKLLKLAEMGDQHAMEQILKIFESDMEQLASFIRMPREESLQQIKVDFIEEIMSGKV' A
#
# COMPACT_ATOMS: atom_id res chain seq x y z
N MET A 1 29.60 -13.31 0.47
CA MET A 1 29.19 -11.95 0.90
C MET A 1 28.52 -11.29 -0.28
N SER A 2 27.23 -10.92 -0.15
CA SER A 2 26.57 -9.85 -0.89
C SER A 2 25.14 -9.73 -0.35
N ARG A 3 25.00 -8.99 0.76
CA ARG A 3 23.70 -8.46 1.17
C ARG A 3 23.33 -7.44 0.10
N THR A 4 22.46 -7.81 -0.82
CA THR A 4 21.82 -6.84 -1.72
C THR A 4 20.98 -5.93 -0.84
N HIS A 5 21.59 -4.83 -0.40
CA HIS A 5 20.87 -3.69 0.13
C HIS A 5 20.21 -3.02 -1.07
N THR A 6 19.10 -3.60 -1.53
CA THR A 6 18.19 -2.96 -2.47
C THR A 6 17.55 -1.79 -1.72
N GLN A 7 18.20 -0.63 -1.81
CA GLN A 7 17.53 0.62 -1.52
C GLN A 7 16.23 0.64 -2.33
N PRO A 8 15.08 0.97 -1.72
CA PRO A 8 13.82 1.03 -2.44
C PRO A 8 14.00 2.07 -3.54
N LYS A 9 14.08 1.62 -4.79
CA LYS A 9 14.03 2.50 -5.94
C LYS A 9 12.74 3.31 -5.77
N LYS A 10 12.85 4.61 -5.47
CA LYS A 10 11.74 5.56 -5.49
C LYS A 10 11.24 5.63 -6.93
N TYR A 11 10.49 4.62 -7.35
CA TYR A 11 9.78 4.67 -8.59
C TYR A 11 8.75 5.81 -8.47
N PRO A 12 8.57 6.63 -9.51
CA PRO A 12 7.47 7.58 -9.55
C PRO A 12 6.17 6.84 -9.19
N PHE A 13 5.32 7.45 -8.36
CA PHE A 13 4.07 6.85 -7.88
C PHE A 13 3.27 6.17 -9.01
N GLY A 14 3.16 6.83 -10.16
CA GLY A 14 2.45 6.27 -11.32
C GLY A 14 3.06 5.00 -11.92
N LYS A 15 4.36 4.72 -11.71
CA LYS A 15 4.98 3.45 -12.11
C LYS A 15 4.75 2.36 -11.06
N LEU A 16 4.73 2.70 -9.77
CA LEU A 16 4.33 1.76 -8.72
C LEU A 16 2.86 1.35 -8.89
N LEU A 17 1.99 2.31 -9.19
CA LEU A 17 0.56 2.07 -9.40
C LEU A 17 0.34 1.06 -10.54
N LYS A 18 0.97 1.28 -11.70
CA LYS A 18 0.90 0.34 -12.83
C LYS A 18 1.43 -1.05 -12.50
N LEU A 19 2.52 -1.15 -11.73
CA LEU A 19 3.05 -2.44 -11.31
C LEU A 19 2.10 -3.13 -10.34
N ALA A 20 1.51 -2.39 -9.40
CA ALA A 20 0.53 -2.90 -8.44
C ALA A 20 -0.77 -3.35 -9.13
N GLU A 21 -1.27 -2.61 -10.14
CA GLU A 21 -2.37 -3.02 -11.02
C GLU A 21 -2.08 -4.34 -11.76
N MET A 22 -0.82 -4.55 -12.14
CA MET A 22 -0.37 -5.80 -12.77
C MET A 22 -0.16 -6.96 -11.78
N GLY A 23 -0.42 -6.76 -10.49
CA GLY A 23 -0.25 -7.77 -9.44
C GLY A 23 1.16 -7.85 -8.85
N ASP A 24 2.01 -6.84 -9.06
CA ASP A 24 3.34 -6.79 -8.42
C ASP A 24 3.21 -6.50 -6.92
N GLN A 25 3.48 -7.53 -6.11
CA GLN A 25 3.40 -7.46 -4.66
C GLN A 25 4.38 -6.43 -4.07
N HIS A 26 5.57 -6.27 -4.65
CA HIS A 26 6.58 -5.35 -4.13
C HIS A 26 6.19 -3.89 -4.39
N ALA A 27 5.52 -3.62 -5.50
CA ALA A 27 4.93 -2.32 -5.78
C ALA A 27 3.76 -2.03 -4.82
N MET A 28 2.86 -3.00 -4.62
CA MET A 28 1.75 -2.87 -3.68
C MET A 28 2.23 -2.58 -2.25
N GLU A 29 3.22 -3.32 -1.75
CA GLU A 29 3.80 -3.10 -0.42
C GLU A 29 4.44 -1.71 -0.28
N GLN A 30 5.06 -1.19 -1.34
CA GLN A 30 5.62 0.16 -1.31
C GLN A 30 4.54 1.23 -1.28
N ILE A 31 3.44 1.05 -2.03
CA ILE A 31 2.30 1.97 -1.98
C ILE A 31 1.67 1.92 -0.58
N LEU A 32 1.42 0.73 -0.03
CA LEU A 32 0.87 0.58 1.32
C LEU A 32 1.75 1.25 2.38
N LYS A 33 3.08 1.15 2.29
CA LYS A 33 4.01 1.85 3.20
C LYS A 33 3.97 3.36 3.07
N ILE A 34 3.75 3.89 1.87
CA ILE A 34 3.62 5.34 1.65
C ILE A 34 2.37 5.87 2.37
N PHE A 35 1.26 5.14 2.26
CA PHE A 35 -0.01 5.53 2.88
C PHE A 35 -0.20 4.98 4.29
N GLU A 36 0.72 4.18 4.83
CA GLU A 36 0.56 3.53 6.13
C GLU A 36 0.27 4.53 7.25
N SER A 37 0.99 5.65 7.28
CA SER A 37 0.75 6.73 8.23
C SER A 37 -0.67 7.32 8.08
N ASP A 38 -1.14 7.51 6.85
CA ASP A 38 -2.47 8.06 6.58
C ASP A 38 -3.57 7.05 6.96
N MET A 39 -3.37 5.77 6.65
CA MET A 39 -4.27 4.69 7.03
C MET A 39 -4.37 4.53 8.55
N GLU A 40 -3.26 4.69 9.27
CA GLU A 40 -3.27 4.68 10.74
C GLU A 40 -4.04 5.87 11.32
N GLN A 41 -3.93 7.05 10.70
CA GLN A 41 -4.74 8.20 11.07
C GLN A 41 -6.22 7.94 10.79
N LEU A 42 -6.57 7.43 9.61
CA LEU A 42 -7.95 7.08 9.24
C LEU A 42 -8.55 6.03 10.18
N ALA A 43 -7.78 5.01 10.55
CA ALA A 43 -8.20 3.97 11.48
C ALA A 43 -8.59 4.54 12.86
N SER A 44 -8.03 5.68 13.28
CA SER A 44 -8.40 6.33 14.55
C SER A 44 -9.80 6.98 14.54
N PHE A 45 -10.35 7.24 13.35
CA PHE A 45 -11.69 7.82 13.18
C PHE A 45 -12.78 6.78 12.99
N ILE A 46 -12.42 5.52 12.71
CA ILE A 46 -13.38 4.44 12.51
C ILE A 46 -13.81 3.89 13.87
N ARG A 47 -15.11 3.66 14.04
CA ARG A 47 -15.71 3.15 15.27
C ARG A 47 -15.57 1.62 15.36
N MET A 48 -14.34 1.13 15.33
CA MET A 48 -13.94 -0.29 15.31
C MET A 48 -12.52 -0.41 15.92
N PRO A 49 -12.09 -1.60 16.39
CA PRO A 49 -10.70 -1.82 16.78
C PRO A 49 -9.71 -1.31 15.72
N ARG A 50 -8.60 -0.70 16.19
CA ARG A 50 -7.58 -0.09 15.32
C ARG A 50 -7.02 -1.09 14.31
N GLU A 51 -6.78 -2.32 14.74
CA GLU A 51 -6.25 -3.39 13.88
C GLU A 51 -7.24 -3.78 12.77
N GLU A 52 -8.51 -3.96 13.11
CA GLU A 52 -9.56 -4.30 12.15
C GLU A 52 -9.78 -3.16 11.14
N SER A 53 -9.83 -1.92 11.63
CA SER A 53 -9.97 -0.73 10.80
C SER A 53 -8.80 -0.58 9.82
N LEU A 54 -7.57 -0.79 10.30
CA LEU A 54 -6.37 -0.72 9.48
C LEU A 54 -6.35 -1.82 8.42
N GLN A 55 -6.74 -3.04 8.79
CA GLN A 55 -6.86 -4.14 7.82
C GLN A 55 -7.90 -3.84 6.76
N GLN A 56 -9.06 -3.32 7.15
CA GLN A 56 -10.12 -2.99 6.20
C GLN A 56 -9.67 -1.91 5.21
N ILE A 57 -9.06 -0.83 5.69
CA ILE A 57 -8.51 0.21 4.80
C ILE A 57 -7.46 -0.38 3.85
N LYS A 58 -6.59 -1.28 4.33
CA LYS A 58 -5.57 -1.94 3.48
C LYS A 58 -6.22 -2.81 2.40
N VAL A 59 -7.25 -3.59 2.75
CA VAL A 59 -7.98 -4.44 1.81
C VAL A 59 -8.70 -3.60 0.76
N ASP A 60 -9.51 -2.63 1.19
CA ASP A 60 -10.24 -1.75 0.28
C ASP A 60 -9.29 -1.02 -0.67
N PHE A 61 -8.15 -0.56 -0.16
CA PHE A 61 -7.15 0.15 -0.96
C PHE A 61 -6.45 -0.77 -1.99
N ILE A 62 -6.15 -2.01 -1.63
CA ILE A 62 -5.62 -3.02 -2.57
C ILE A 62 -6.66 -3.32 -3.66
N GLU A 63 -7.92 -3.51 -3.27
CA GLU A 63 -9.02 -3.81 -4.20
C GLU A 63 -9.25 -2.67 -5.19
N GLU A 64 -9.22 -1.41 -4.75
CA GLU A 64 -9.37 -0.25 -5.64
C GLU A 64 -8.21 -0.17 -6.65
N ILE A 65 -6.97 -0.40 -6.21
CA ILE A 65 -5.79 -0.45 -7.10
C ILE A 65 -5.92 -1.61 -8.09
N MET A 66 -6.29 -2.80 -7.64
CA MET A 66 -6.44 -3.96 -8.51
C MET A 66 -7.64 -3.84 -9.45
N SER A 67 -8.69 -3.13 -9.06
CA SER A 67 -9.86 -2.88 -9.89
C SER A 67 -9.61 -1.82 -10.98
N GLY A 68 -8.48 -1.09 -10.95
CA GLY A 68 -8.16 -0.06 -11.94
C GLY A 68 -9.18 1.10 -11.96
N LYS A 69 -9.87 1.35 -10.85
CA LYS A 69 -10.85 2.46 -10.70
C LYS A 69 -10.24 3.77 -10.20
N VAL A 70 -8.91 3.84 -10.13
CA VAL A 70 -8.12 4.96 -9.59
C VAL A 70 -7.68 5.92 -10.69
#